data_AF-F9YW08-F1
#
_entry.id   AF-F9YW08-F1
#
_cell.length_a   1.000
_cell.length_b   1.000
_cell.length_c   1.000
_cell.angle_alpha   90.00
_cell.angle_beta   90.00
_cell.angle_gamma   90.00
#
_symmetry.space_group_name_H-M   'P 1'
#
loop_
_entity.id
_entity.type
_entity.pdbx_description
1 polymer ?
#
loop_
_entity_poly.entity_id
_entity_poly.type
_entity_poly.pdbx_seq_one_letter_code
_entity_poly.pdbx_strand_id
1 'polypeptide(L)'
;MKYDLGEPLNFEVHHIIPINVLEKNKALQDLFLWAEQNGKKFDFNGLDNGIPLQKKRLKYGVNGHAKHPDYDKAIIPKIESITNSNLTNEKKLEAIQGIVNKAKEKLEKDVLLGTKDVNEIINF
;
A
#
# COMPACT_ATOMS: atom_id res chain seq x y z
N MET A 1 -26.45 -17.39 -9.05
CA MET A 1 -25.35 -18.29 -8.63
C MET A 1 -24.84 -17.81 -7.28
N LYS A 2 -24.94 -18.63 -6.23
CA LYS A 2 -24.17 -18.41 -5.00
C LYS A 2 -22.79 -19.00 -5.26
N TYR A 3 -21.74 -18.19 -5.22
CA TYR A 3 -20.38 -18.69 -5.18
C TYR A 3 -20.17 -19.35 -3.81
N ASP A 4 -20.36 -20.65 -3.74
CA ASP A 4 -19.95 -21.43 -2.57
C ASP A 4 -18.49 -21.84 -2.79
N LEU A 5 -17.57 -21.02 -2.26
CA LEU A 5 -16.12 -21.20 -2.40
C LEU A 5 -15.60 -22.39 -1.56
N GLY A 6 -16.45 -23.10 -0.83
CA GLY A 6 -16.11 -24.30 -0.04
C GLY A 6 -15.17 -24.04 1.14
N GLU A 7 -14.73 -22.79 1.34
CA GLU A 7 -13.81 -22.35 2.38
C GLU A 7 -14.07 -20.86 2.69
N PRO A 8 -13.92 -20.40 3.95
CA PRO A 8 -14.14 -19.01 4.33
C PRO A 8 -13.23 -18.05 3.56
N LEU A 9 -13.73 -16.85 3.24
CA LEU A 9 -12.94 -15.76 2.69
C LEU A 9 -11.87 -15.35 3.73
N ASN A 10 -10.60 -15.63 3.43
CA ASN A 10 -9.48 -15.21 4.26
C ASN A 10 -8.89 -13.92 3.68
N PHE A 11 -9.01 -12.83 4.44
CA PHE A 11 -8.42 -11.54 4.11
C PHE A 11 -7.13 -11.34 4.92
N GLU A 12 -6.12 -10.76 4.29
CA GLU A 12 -4.87 -10.34 4.92
C GLU A 12 -4.65 -8.85 4.62
N VAL A 13 -4.08 -8.13 5.58
CA VAL A 13 -3.76 -6.71 5.40
C VAL A 13 -2.56 -6.60 4.46
N HIS A 14 -2.77 -5.99 3.31
CA HIS A 14 -1.72 -5.63 2.38
C HIS A 14 -1.18 -4.23 2.72
N HIS A 15 0.12 -4.15 3.02
CA HIS A 15 0.81 -2.88 3.22
C HIS A 15 1.01 -2.21 1.87
N ILE A 16 0.46 -0.99 1.73
CA ILE A 16 0.55 -0.18 0.52
C ILE A 16 1.99 0.28 0.30
N ILE A 17 2.62 0.86 1.32
CA ILE A 17 4.07 1.08 1.37
C ILE A 17 4.67 -0.15 2.07
N PRO A 18 5.47 -0.97 1.38
CA PRO A 18 6.04 -2.17 1.97
C PRO A 18 6.99 -1.84 3.14
N ILE A 19 7.00 -2.68 4.17
CA ILE A 19 7.82 -2.48 5.39
C ILE A 19 9.30 -2.33 5.07
N ASN A 20 9.82 -3.10 4.12
CA ASN A 20 11.24 -3.02 3.69
C ASN A 20 11.62 -1.64 3.11
N VAL A 21 10.66 -0.85 2.62
CA VAL A 21 10.89 0.53 2.19
C VAL A 21 11.12 1.42 3.40
N LEU A 22 10.29 1.29 4.44
CA LEU A 22 10.49 2.00 5.69
C LEU A 22 11.82 1.64 6.35
N GLU A 23 12.16 0.37 6.41
CA GLU A 23 13.43 -0.10 7.02
C GLU A 23 14.67 0.49 6.35
N LYS A 24 14.61 0.73 5.03
CA LYS A 24 15.77 1.17 4.22
C LYS A 24 15.78 2.67 3.92
N ASN A 25 14.69 3.39 4.16
CA ASN A 25 14.56 4.80 3.85
C ASN A 25 14.57 5.65 5.13
N LYS A 26 15.77 6.12 5.51
CA LYS A 26 15.95 6.98 6.69
C LYS A 26 15.14 8.28 6.60
N ALA A 27 15.04 8.88 5.42
CA ALA A 27 14.26 10.10 5.24
C ALA A 27 12.76 9.88 5.46
N LEU A 28 12.24 8.69 5.15
CA LEU A 28 10.87 8.30 5.46
C LEU A 28 10.66 8.09 6.97
N GLN A 29 11.62 7.45 7.65
CA GLN A 29 11.61 7.29 9.11
C GLN A 29 11.61 8.65 9.82
N ASP A 30 12.52 9.54 9.41
CA ASP A 30 12.65 10.89 9.98
C ASP A 30 11.37 11.71 9.76
N LEU A 31 10.71 11.54 8.59
CA LEU A 31 9.44 12.19 8.29
C LEU A 31 8.31 11.69 9.21
N PHE A 32 8.21 10.38 9.46
CA PHE A 32 7.18 9.84 10.35
C PHE A 32 7.45 10.19 11.82
N LEU A 33 8.72 10.21 12.24
CA LEU A 33 9.10 10.70 13.57
C LEU A 33 8.71 12.18 13.74
N TRP A 34 9.02 13.01 12.74
CA TRP A 34 8.58 14.41 12.73
C TRP A 34 7.06 14.53 12.81
N ALA A 35 6.33 13.70 12.07
CA ALA A 35 4.87 13.70 12.07
C ALA A 35 4.31 13.43 13.47
N GLU A 36 4.81 12.38 14.14
CA GLU A 36 4.43 12.02 15.51
C GLU A 36 4.70 13.16 16.50
N GLN A 37 5.91 13.75 16.45
CA GLN A 37 6.30 14.87 17.32
C GLN A 37 5.45 16.13 17.14
N ASN A 38 4.85 16.30 15.95
CA ASN A 38 4.00 17.46 15.61
C ASN A 38 2.50 17.12 15.67
N GLY A 39 2.13 15.99 16.29
CA GLY A 39 0.74 15.58 16.46
C GLY A 39 0.03 15.23 15.14
N LYS A 40 0.79 14.97 14.07
CA LYS A 40 0.26 14.47 12.79
C LYS A 40 0.16 12.94 12.89
N LYS A 41 -1.00 12.39 12.57
CA LYS A 41 -1.25 10.94 12.62
C LYS A 41 -1.00 10.29 11.26
N PHE A 42 -0.16 9.27 11.25
CA PHE A 42 -0.03 8.30 10.18
C PHE A 42 0.42 6.96 10.78
N ASP A 43 -0.49 6.00 10.86
CA ASP A 43 -0.21 4.67 11.37
C ASP A 43 0.34 3.76 10.25
N PHE A 44 1.67 3.70 10.13
CA PHE A 44 2.34 2.90 9.10
C PHE A 44 2.03 1.39 9.20
N ASN A 45 1.77 0.88 10.40
CA ASN A 45 1.48 -0.56 10.62
C ASN A 45 -0.02 -0.85 10.66
N GLY A 46 -0.85 0.19 10.66
CA GLY A 46 -2.30 0.09 10.72
C GLY A 46 -2.98 0.35 9.38
N LEU A 47 -4.26 0.72 9.48
CA LEU A 47 -5.10 0.92 8.30
C LEU A 47 -4.72 2.16 7.49
N ASP A 48 -3.92 3.09 8.01
CA ASP A 48 -3.45 4.24 7.23
C ASP A 48 -2.54 3.80 6.08
N ASN A 49 -1.78 2.72 6.25
CA ASN A 49 -0.94 2.11 5.21
C ASN A 49 -1.43 0.71 4.77
N GLY A 50 -2.58 0.26 5.27
CA GLY A 50 -3.12 -1.08 5.01
C GLY A 50 -4.41 -1.09 4.22
N ILE A 51 -4.61 -2.12 3.40
CA ILE A 51 -5.92 -2.48 2.83
C ILE A 51 -6.15 -3.99 2.94
N PRO A 52 -7.33 -4.46 3.39
CA PRO A 52 -7.63 -5.88 3.39
C PRO A 52 -7.76 -6.38 1.94
N LEU A 53 -6.91 -7.33 1.55
CA LEU A 53 -7.03 -8.04 0.28
C LEU A 53 -7.29 -9.52 0.55
N GLN A 54 -8.04 -10.16 -0.34
CA GLN A 54 -8.24 -11.60 -0.26
C GLN A 54 -6.88 -12.29 -0.41
N LYS A 55 -6.63 -13.37 0.33
CA LYS A 55 -5.41 -14.17 0.16
C LYS A 55 -5.39 -14.78 -1.25
N LYS A 56 -4.27 -14.65 -1.97
CA LYS A 56 -4.14 -15.22 -3.32
C LYS A 56 -4.37 -16.74 -3.28
N ARG A 57 -5.30 -17.24 -4.12
CA ARG A 57 -5.59 -18.68 -4.23
C ARG A 57 -5.35 -19.15 -5.66
N LEU A 58 -4.22 -19.83 -5.87
CA LEU A 58 -3.79 -20.36 -7.17
C LEU A 58 -4.84 -21.29 -7.81
N LYS A 59 -5.57 -22.08 -6.99
CA LYS A 59 -6.59 -23.03 -7.45
C LYS A 59 -7.80 -22.36 -8.12
N TYR A 60 -8.11 -21.11 -7.76
CA TYR A 60 -9.31 -20.42 -8.21
C TYR A 60 -9.02 -19.18 -9.06
N GLY A 61 -7.75 -18.93 -9.43
CA GLY A 61 -7.37 -17.74 -10.19
C GLY A 61 -7.64 -16.43 -9.46
N VAL A 62 -7.81 -16.46 -8.14
CA VAL A 62 -8.11 -15.27 -7.34
C VAL A 62 -6.81 -14.55 -7.02
N ASN A 63 -6.65 -13.36 -7.59
CA ASN A 63 -5.57 -12.44 -7.27
C ASN A 63 -5.77 -11.85 -5.86
N GLY A 64 -4.67 -11.49 -5.19
CA GLY A 64 -4.75 -11.19 -3.77
C GLY A 64 -3.38 -11.01 -3.10
N HIS A 65 -3.37 -10.96 -1.77
CA HIS A 65 -2.16 -10.72 -0.96
C HIS A 65 -1.07 -11.77 -1.26
N ALA A 66 0.02 -11.34 -1.87
CA ALA A 66 1.23 -12.10 -2.16
C ALA A 66 2.45 -11.15 -2.24
N LYS A 67 3.60 -11.65 -2.70
CA LYS A 67 4.74 -10.78 -3.06
C LYS A 67 4.47 -10.15 -4.44
N HIS A 68 4.49 -8.83 -4.52
CA HIS A 68 4.17 -8.09 -5.75
C HIS A 68 5.37 -7.23 -6.20
N PRO A 69 6.38 -7.84 -6.83
CA PRO A 69 7.63 -7.14 -7.15
C PRO A 69 7.47 -5.98 -8.12
N ASP A 70 6.47 -6.00 -9.01
CA ASP A 70 6.28 -4.91 -9.97
C ASP A 70 5.55 -3.72 -9.33
N TYR A 71 4.63 -4.01 -8.41
CA TYR A 71 4.05 -3.00 -7.52
C TYR A 71 5.13 -2.35 -6.66
N ASP A 72 6.00 -3.15 -6.02
CA ASP A 72 7.11 -2.67 -5.21
C ASP A 72 8.03 -1.73 -6.02
N LYS A 73 8.44 -2.16 -7.22
CA LYS A 73 9.28 -1.35 -8.14
C LYS A 73 8.62 -0.03 -8.52
N ALA A 74 7.30 0.04 -8.57
CA ALA A 74 6.58 1.23 -8.98
C ALA A 74 6.36 2.21 -7.82
N ILE A 75 6.12 1.72 -6.60
CA ILE A 75 5.83 2.59 -5.44
C ILE A 75 7.11 3.14 -4.79
N ILE A 76 8.17 2.33 -4.69
CA ILE A 76 9.46 2.70 -4.08
C ILE A 76 10.01 4.04 -4.63
N PRO A 77 10.20 4.21 -5.96
CA PRO A 77 10.81 5.43 -6.49
C PRO A 77 9.93 6.66 -6.26
N LYS A 78 8.61 6.51 -6.13
CA LYS A 78 7.72 7.64 -5.81
C LYS A 78 7.89 8.09 -4.37
N ILE A 79 7.97 7.15 -3.43
CA ILE A 79 8.23 7.45 -2.02
C ILE A 79 9.60 8.11 -1.88
N GLU A 80 10.64 7.55 -2.50
CA GLU A 80 11.98 8.13 -2.50
C GLU A 80 12.02 9.54 -3.12
N SER A 81 11.30 9.76 -4.23
CA SER A 81 11.20 11.08 -4.85
C SER A 81 10.56 12.11 -3.92
N ILE A 82 9.56 11.73 -3.12
CA ILE A 82 8.92 12.65 -2.16
C ILE A 82 9.85 12.92 -0.99
N THR A 83 10.43 11.87 -0.39
CA THR A 83 11.28 12.03 0.80
C THR A 83 12.52 12.86 0.51
N ASN A 84 13.06 12.75 -0.71
CA ASN A 84 14.24 13.50 -1.18
C ASN A 84 13.92 14.87 -1.81
N SER A 85 12.64 15.26 -1.90
CA SER A 85 12.26 16.56 -2.44
C SER A 85 12.58 17.72 -1.49
N ASN A 86 12.61 18.95 -2.02
CA ASN A 86 12.75 20.19 -1.23
C ASN A 86 11.43 20.67 -0.59
N LEU A 87 10.39 19.83 -0.59
CA LEU A 87 9.12 20.12 0.05
C LEU A 87 9.26 20.21 1.58
N THR A 88 8.35 20.92 2.24
CA THR A 88 8.25 20.87 3.71
C THR A 88 7.80 19.48 4.16
N ASN A 89 8.06 19.14 5.43
CA ASN A 89 7.64 17.86 5.97
C ASN A 89 6.11 17.67 5.91
N GLU A 90 5.32 18.74 6.12
CA GLU A 90 3.86 18.70 5.93
C GLU A 90 3.52 18.26 4.50
N LYS A 91 4.14 18.89 3.49
CA LYS A 91 3.86 18.60 2.09
C LYS A 91 4.33 17.21 1.67
N LYS A 92 5.44 16.72 2.24
CA LYS A 92 5.90 15.35 2.04
C LYS A 92 4.90 14.34 2.62
N LEU A 93 4.44 14.57 3.85
CA LEU A 93 3.47 13.71 4.51
C LEU A 93 2.14 13.67 3.73
N GLU A 94 1.61 14.83 3.34
CA GLU A 94 0.41 14.95 2.50
C GLU A 94 0.56 14.18 1.18
N ALA A 95 1.72 14.29 0.52
CA ALA A 95 1.99 13.60 -0.74
C ALA A 95 2.05 12.07 -0.56
N ILE A 96 2.67 11.58 0.52
CA ILE A 96 2.71 10.15 0.85
C ILE A 96 1.32 9.62 1.14
N GLN A 97 0.54 10.30 2.00
CA GLN A 97 -0.86 9.95 2.27
C GLN A 97 -1.68 9.94 0.98
N GLY A 98 -1.45 10.89 0.07
CA GLY A 98 -2.08 10.95 -1.24
C GLY A 98 -1.76 9.75 -2.13
N ILE A 99 -0.50 9.30 -2.18
CA ILE A 99 -0.12 8.06 -2.89
C ILE A 99 -0.82 6.87 -2.27
N VAL A 100 -0.82 6.78 -0.95
CA VAL A 100 -1.41 5.64 -0.23
C VAL A 100 -2.90 5.55 -0.52
N ASN A 101 -3.63 6.66 -0.44
CA ASN A 101 -5.07 6.69 -0.73
C ASN A 101 -5.37 6.33 -2.18
N LYS A 102 -4.61 6.87 -3.15
CA LYS A 102 -4.77 6.51 -4.57
C LYS A 102 -4.50 5.02 -4.83
N ALA A 103 -3.50 4.46 -4.17
CA ALA A 103 -3.19 3.04 -4.26
C ALA A 103 -4.33 2.19 -3.67
N LYS A 104 -4.86 2.57 -2.50
CA LYS A 104 -6.03 1.90 -1.90
C LYS A 104 -7.25 1.95 -2.81
N GLU A 105 -7.60 3.11 -3.36
CA GLU A 105 -8.72 3.26 -4.28
C GLU A 105 -8.57 2.35 -5.52
N LYS A 106 -7.35 2.27 -6.07
CA LYS A 106 -7.06 1.38 -7.21
C LYS A 106 -7.11 -0.08 -6.83
N LEU A 107 -6.55 -0.48 -5.69
CA LEU A 107 -6.59 -1.87 -5.21
C LEU A 107 -8.02 -2.30 -4.88
N GLU A 108 -8.81 -1.44 -4.26
CA GLU A 108 -10.22 -1.71 -4.00
C GLU A 108 -10.98 -1.94 -5.32
N LYS A 109 -10.86 -1.01 -6.27
CA LYS A 109 -11.61 -1.08 -7.52
C LYS A 109 -11.17 -2.22 -8.43
N ASP A 110 -9.85 -2.36 -8.63
CA ASP A 110 -9.31 -3.20 -9.70
C ASP A 110 -8.93 -4.60 -9.22
N VAL A 111 -8.63 -4.78 -7.92
CA VAL A 111 -8.22 -6.07 -7.34
C VAL A 111 -9.31 -6.66 -6.45
N LEU A 112 -9.81 -5.91 -5.47
CA LEU A 112 -10.81 -6.42 -4.51
C LEU A 112 -12.17 -6.62 -5.18
N LEU A 113 -12.63 -5.64 -5.94
CA LEU A 113 -13.90 -5.66 -6.66
C LEU A 113 -13.72 -6.03 -8.16
N GLY A 114 -12.48 -6.04 -8.63
CA GLY A 114 -12.13 -6.25 -10.02
C GLY A 114 -11.49 -7.62 -10.28
N THR A 115 -10.75 -7.71 -11.38
CA THR A 115 -10.11 -8.96 -11.84
C THR A 115 -8.60 -8.86 -11.97
N LYS A 116 -8.00 -7.70 -11.66
CA LYS A 116 -6.56 -7.46 -11.83
C LYS A 116 -5.75 -8.05 -10.67
N ASP A 117 -4.48 -8.36 -10.94
CA ASP A 117 -3.46 -8.63 -9.92
C ASP A 117 -2.90 -7.31 -9.38
N VAL A 118 -2.43 -7.33 -8.12
CA VAL A 118 -1.77 -6.18 -7.49
C VAL A 118 -0.56 -5.72 -8.30
N ASN A 119 0.17 -6.63 -8.97
CA ASN A 119 1.29 -6.27 -9.86
C ASN A 119 0.85 -5.45 -11.09
N GLU A 120 -0.43 -5.44 -11.44
CA GLU A 120 -0.95 -4.61 -12.53
C GLU A 120 -1.27 -3.18 -12.05
N ILE A 121 -1.26 -2.94 -10.74
CA ILE A 121 -1.51 -1.63 -10.13
C ILE A 121 -0.19 -0.90 -9.95
N ILE A 122 0.42 -0.46 -11.04
CA ILE A 122 1.73 0.24 -11.04
C ILE A 122 1.63 1.74 -11.29
N ASN A 123 0.47 2.21 -11.73
CA ASN A 123 0.24 3.63 -11.99
C ASN A 123 -0.44 4.25 -10.77
N PHE A 124 0.27 5.03 -9.96
CA PHE A 124 -0.24 5.70 -8.75
C PHE A 124 -0.50 7.19 -8.96
#